data_AF-A0A381V319-F1
#
_entry.id   AF-A0A381V319-F1
#
_cell.length_a   1.000
_cell.length_b   1.000
_cell.length_c   1.000
_cell.angle_alpha   90.00
_cell.angle_beta   90.00
_cell.angle_gamma   90.00
#
_symmetry.space_group_name_H-M   'P 1'
#
loop_
_entity.id
_entity.type
_entity.pdbx_description
1 polymer ?
#
loop_
_entity_poly.entity_id
_entity_poly.type
_entity_poly.pdbx_seq_one_letter_code
_entity_poly.pdbx_strand_id
1 'polypeptide(L)'
;MGFDIEGIASTEAVGEYFRNNVWWWRPMAGAIESTCSDLLTEKQKQGLYYNDGVEYEDELAINIAGRLEENMDKLEVYVRPIQEQLNFKTSKGVEFEYPFSIENVKAFIEFARHSGGFKIW
;
A
#
# COMPACT_ATOMS: atom_id res chain seq x y z
N MET A 1 16.15 1.06 -1.54
CA MET A 1 15.13 1.32 -2.59
C MET A 1 13.78 1.48 -1.92
N GLY A 2 12.93 2.35 -2.47
CA GLY A 2 11.63 2.68 -1.90
C GLY A 2 10.61 2.95 -3.01
N PHE A 3 9.39 3.22 -2.58
CA PHE A 3 8.26 3.56 -3.43
C PHE A 3 7.88 5.01 -3.11
N ASP A 4 7.82 5.80 -4.16
CA ASP A 4 7.38 7.18 -4.20
C ASP A 4 5.96 7.17 -4.76
N ILE A 5 4.97 7.60 -3.95
CA ILE A 5 3.57 7.62 -4.36
C ILE A 5 3.16 9.08 -4.50
N GLU A 6 2.98 9.52 -5.73
CA GLU A 6 2.69 10.91 -6.09
C GLU A 6 1.21 11.08 -6.39
N GLY A 7 0.58 12.09 -5.77
CA GLY A 7 -0.79 12.50 -6.11
C GLY A 7 -0.87 13.12 -7.50
N ILE A 8 -2.00 12.97 -8.17
CA ILE A 8 -2.20 13.45 -9.56
C ILE A 8 -2.82 14.84 -9.59
N ALA A 9 -3.86 15.05 -8.78
CA ALA A 9 -4.65 16.28 -8.75
C ALA A 9 -4.96 16.68 -7.31
N SER A 10 -3.97 16.52 -6.43
CA SER A 10 -4.14 16.81 -5.01
C SER A 10 -4.53 18.27 -4.79
N THR A 11 -5.51 18.46 -3.90
CA THR A 11 -5.99 19.79 -3.49
C THR A 11 -5.37 20.24 -2.16
N GLU A 12 -4.70 19.32 -1.48
CA GLU A 12 -4.08 19.52 -0.17
C GLU A 12 -2.69 18.87 -0.13
N ALA A 13 -1.79 19.47 0.66
CA ALA A 13 -0.41 19.01 0.78
C ALA A 13 -0.29 17.54 1.22
N VAL A 14 -1.24 17.04 2.02
CA VAL A 14 -1.25 15.65 2.48
C VAL A 14 -1.45 14.64 1.35
N GLY A 15 -2.12 15.04 0.26
CA GLY A 15 -2.35 14.21 -0.92
C GLY A 15 -1.28 14.36 -2.00
N GLU A 16 -0.32 15.28 -1.86
CA GLU A 16 0.71 15.49 -2.88
C GLU A 16 1.69 14.32 -2.97
N TYR A 17 2.05 13.74 -1.82
CA TYR A 17 3.12 12.77 -1.77
C TYR A 17 3.08 11.87 -0.54
N PHE A 18 3.30 10.58 -0.76
CA PHE A 18 3.49 9.58 0.28
C PHE A 18 4.68 8.70 -0.07
N ARG A 19 5.47 8.31 0.94
CA ARG A 19 6.67 7.49 0.74
C ARG A 19 6.76 6.36 1.73
N ASN A 20 7.04 5.18 1.20
CA ASN A 20 7.52 4.05 1.98
C ASN A 20 8.78 3.47 1.36
N ASN A 21 9.73 3.02 2.18
CA ASN A 21 10.78 2.16 1.63
C ASN A 21 10.21 0.76 1.31
N VAL A 22 10.93 -0.04 0.51
CA VAL A 22 10.43 -1.34 0.03
C VAL A 22 9.99 -2.30 1.16
N TRP A 23 10.61 -2.21 2.33
CA TRP A 23 10.29 -3.08 3.48
C TRP A 23 8.92 -2.77 4.07
N TRP A 24 8.51 -1.50 4.07
CA TRP A 24 7.20 -1.08 4.56
C TRP A 24 6.14 -1.12 3.46
N TRP A 25 6.54 -0.90 2.21
CA TRP A 25 5.62 -0.87 1.08
C TRP A 25 5.06 -2.25 0.74
N ARG A 26 5.87 -3.32 0.75
CA ARG A 26 5.37 -4.65 0.32
C ARG A 26 4.20 -5.18 1.17
N PRO A 27 4.23 -5.09 2.51
CA PRO A 27 3.07 -5.40 3.35
C PRO A 27 1.86 -4.51 3.05
N MET A 28 2.08 -3.21 2.80
CA MET A 28 1.01 -2.27 2.45
C MET A 28 0.37 -2.59 1.10
N ALA A 29 1.18 -2.87 0.07
CA ALA A 29 0.74 -3.32 -1.25
C ALA A 29 -0.11 -4.59 -1.14
N GLY A 30 0.33 -5.57 -0.36
CA GLY A 30 -0.44 -6.78 -0.16
C GLY A 30 -1.72 -6.59 0.65
N ALA A 31 -1.76 -5.62 1.58
CA ALA A 31 -3.00 -5.20 2.24
C ALA A 31 -3.97 -4.60 1.22
N ILE A 32 -3.52 -3.65 0.39
CA ILE A 32 -4.32 -3.02 -0.67
C ILE A 32 -4.86 -4.10 -1.64
N GLU A 33 -3.99 -4.98 -2.14
CA GLU A 33 -4.39 -6.04 -3.06
C GLU A 33 -5.43 -6.98 -2.43
N SER A 34 -5.24 -7.37 -1.17
CA SER A 34 -6.14 -8.29 -0.46
C SER A 34 -7.51 -7.65 -0.21
N THR A 35 -7.54 -6.39 0.25
CA THR A 35 -8.80 -5.70 0.57
C THR A 35 -9.55 -5.21 -0.66
N CYS A 36 -8.85 -4.99 -1.78
CA CYS A 36 -9.39 -4.35 -2.98
C CYS A 36 -9.28 -5.23 -4.24
N SER A 37 -9.11 -6.55 -4.09
CA SER A 37 -8.93 -7.47 -5.22
C SER A 37 -10.02 -7.42 -6.29
N ASP A 38 -11.24 -7.03 -5.90
CA ASP A 38 -12.43 -6.80 -6.74
C ASP A 38 -12.44 -5.45 -7.46
N LEU A 39 -11.67 -4.48 -6.98
CA LEU A 39 -11.59 -3.12 -7.53
C LEU A 39 -10.40 -2.93 -8.48
N LEU A 40 -9.32 -3.69 -8.26
CA LEU A 40 -8.08 -3.53 -9.02
C LEU A 40 -8.10 -4.36 -10.29
N THR A 41 -7.70 -3.73 -11.40
CA THR A 41 -7.31 -4.47 -12.61
C THR A 41 -6.04 -5.29 -12.38
N GLU A 42 -5.79 -6.31 -13.21
CA GLU A 42 -4.54 -7.08 -13.13
C GLU A 42 -3.28 -6.22 -13.29
N LYS A 43 -3.35 -5.17 -14.12
CA LYS A 43 -2.26 -4.20 -14.27
C LYS A 43 -2.01 -3.46 -12.96
N GLN A 44 -3.05 -3.04 -12.26
CA GLN A 44 -2.91 -2.34 -10.96
C GLN A 44 -2.43 -3.29 -9.87
N LYS A 45 -2.92 -4.53 -9.79
CA LYS A 45 -2.39 -5.53 -8.86
C LYS A 45 -0.89 -5.72 -9.02
N GLN A 46 -0.42 -5.84 -10.28
CA GLN A 46 1.03 -5.91 -10.56
C GLN A 46 1.73 -4.59 -10.22
N GLY A 47 1.15 -3.45 -10.62
CA GLY A 47 1.70 -2.12 -10.43
C GLY A 47 1.93 -1.73 -8.97
N LEU A 48 1.21 -2.34 -8.02
CA LEU A 48 1.49 -2.17 -6.60
C LEU A 48 2.92 -2.59 -6.21
N TYR A 49 3.60 -3.41 -7.01
CA TYR A 49 4.91 -3.97 -6.67
C TYR A 49 6.06 -3.43 -7.53
N TYR A 50 5.79 -2.47 -8.41
CA TYR A 50 6.78 -1.88 -9.31
C TYR A 50 6.72 -0.35 -9.34
N ASN A 51 7.86 0.26 -9.66
CA ASN A 51 8.06 1.69 -9.78
C ASN A 51 7.95 2.12 -11.24
N ASP A 52 6.81 1.83 -11.87
CA ASP A 52 6.60 1.94 -13.32
C ASP A 52 5.52 2.97 -13.70
N GLY A 53 5.09 3.80 -12.75
CA GLY A 53 4.15 4.89 -12.98
C GLY A 53 2.71 4.44 -13.19
N VAL A 54 2.33 3.25 -12.70
CA VAL A 54 0.95 2.77 -12.76
C VAL A 54 0.01 3.72 -12.01
N GLU A 55 -1.09 4.05 -12.66
CA GLU A 55 -2.06 5.04 -12.22
C GLU A 55 -3.27 4.39 -11.53
N TYR A 56 -3.70 5.04 -10.45
CA TYR A 56 -4.90 4.74 -9.68
C TYR A 56 -5.73 6.02 -9.66
N GLU A 57 -6.80 6.06 -10.44
CA GLU A 57 -7.64 7.25 -10.58
C GLU A 57 -8.33 7.62 -9.26
N ASP A 58 -8.87 8.85 -9.19
CA ASP A 58 -9.41 9.43 -7.96
C ASP A 58 -10.46 8.56 -7.25
N GLU A 59 -11.47 8.07 -7.99
CA GLU A 59 -12.49 7.20 -7.43
C GLU A 59 -11.90 5.89 -6.88
N LEU A 60 -10.93 5.31 -7.59
CA LEU A 60 -10.24 4.11 -7.12
C LEU A 60 -9.39 4.39 -5.88
N ALA A 61 -8.67 5.51 -5.81
CA ALA A 61 -7.87 5.91 -4.65
C ALA A 61 -8.75 6.09 -3.39
N ILE A 62 -9.91 6.76 -3.54
CA ILE A 62 -10.91 6.91 -2.48
C ILE A 62 -11.44 5.54 -2.03
N ASN A 63 -11.78 4.66 -2.97
CA ASN A 63 -12.30 3.33 -2.65
C ASN A 63 -11.24 2.44 -1.98
N ILE A 64 -9.96 2.54 -2.38
CA ILE A 64 -8.85 1.86 -1.68
C ILE A 64 -8.75 2.36 -0.24
N ALA A 65 -8.76 3.67 -0.02
CA ALA A 65 -8.71 4.27 1.30
C ALA A 65 -9.88 3.79 2.19
N GLY A 66 -11.09 3.77 1.64
CA GLY A 66 -12.28 3.26 2.31
C GLY A 66 -12.16 1.78 2.69
N ARG A 67 -11.75 0.91 1.76
CA ARG A 67 -11.62 -0.53 2.02
C ARG A 67 -10.56 -0.87 3.05
N LEU A 68 -9.44 -0.13 3.08
CA LEU A 68 -8.44 -0.26 4.13
C LEU A 68 -9.00 0.16 5.48
N GLU A 69 -9.74 1.28 5.54
CA GLU A 69 -10.34 1.77 6.79
C GLU A 69 -11.42 0.83 7.34
N GLU A 70 -12.31 0.33 6.49
CA GLU A 70 -13.37 -0.62 6.86
C GLU A 70 -12.84 -1.95 7.39
N ASN A 71 -11.63 -2.33 6.98
CA ASN A 71 -11.00 -3.61 7.35
C ASN A 71 -9.84 -3.45 8.33
N MET A 72 -9.73 -2.30 9.01
CA MET A 72 -8.61 -1.96 9.90
C MET A 72 -8.29 -3.05 10.95
N ASP A 73 -9.33 -3.68 11.49
CA ASP A 73 -9.26 -4.76 12.49
C ASP A 73 -8.73 -6.09 11.93
N LYS A 74 -8.74 -6.24 10.60
CA LYS A 74 -8.35 -7.47 9.89
C LYS A 74 -7.07 -7.31 9.07
N LEU A 75 -6.52 -6.10 8.94
CA LEU A 75 -5.34 -5.87 8.10
C LEU A 75 -4.17 -6.76 8.47
N GLU A 76 -3.92 -7.01 9.76
CA GLU A 76 -2.87 -7.95 10.18
C GLU A 76 -3.11 -9.38 9.70
N VAL A 77 -4.37 -9.80 9.57
CA VAL A 77 -4.73 -11.12 9.03
C VAL A 77 -4.43 -11.19 7.54
N TYR A 78 -4.72 -10.13 6.79
CA TYR A 78 -4.41 -10.05 5.36
C TYR A 78 -2.90 -10.01 5.11
N VAL A 79 -2.15 -9.32 5.95
CA VAL A 79 -0.71 -9.09 5.77
C VAL A 79 0.14 -10.25 6.25
N ARG A 80 -0.31 -11.04 7.23
CA ARG A 80 0.47 -12.15 7.80
C ARG A 80 1.00 -13.14 6.76
N PRO A 81 0.20 -13.65 5.80
CA PRO A 81 0.72 -14.57 4.77
C PRO A 81 1.82 -13.93 3.90
N ILE A 82 1.72 -12.63 3.61
CA ILE A 82 2.71 -11.89 2.83
C ILE A 82 4.01 -11.74 3.64
N GLN A 83 3.92 -11.37 4.92
CA GLN A 83 5.09 -11.31 5.80
C GLN A 83 5.74 -12.70 5.95
N GLU A 84 4.96 -13.77 6.10
CA GLU A 84 5.50 -15.13 6.18
C GLU A 84 6.27 -15.54 4.91
N GLN A 85 5.85 -15.08 3.74
CA GLN A 85 6.54 -15.32 2.47
C GLN A 85 7.78 -14.45 2.28
N LEU A 86 7.74 -13.20 2.74
CA LEU A 86 8.82 -12.22 2.52
C LEU A 86 9.90 -12.26 3.60
N ASN A 87 9.56 -12.65 4.83
CA ASN A 87 10.49 -12.67 5.95
C ASN A 87 11.56 -13.74 5.74
N PHE A 88 12.82 -13.34 5.88
CA PHE A 88 13.94 -14.26 5.80
C PHE A 88 14.23 -14.85 7.18
N LYS A 89 14.15 -16.18 7.27
CA LYS A 89 14.40 -16.93 8.50
C LYS A 89 15.55 -17.92 8.27
N THR A 90 16.49 -17.98 9.20
CA THR A 90 17.53 -19.00 9.25
C THR A 90 17.23 -20.03 10.33
N SER A 91 18.04 -21.08 10.43
CA SER A 91 17.96 -22.06 11.52
C SER A 91 18.18 -21.43 12.91
N LYS A 92 18.68 -20.19 12.98
CA LYS A 92 18.91 -19.45 14.22
C LYS A 92 17.82 -18.45 14.58
N GLY A 93 16.81 -18.27 13.72
CA GLY A 93 15.69 -17.35 13.95
C GLY A 93 15.38 -16.45 12.75
N VAL A 94 14.54 -15.43 12.98
CA VAL A 94 14.22 -14.41 11.97
C VAL A 94 15.44 -13.50 11.80
N GLU A 95 15.97 -13.39 10.58
CA GLU A 95 17.06 -12.48 10.27
C GLU A 95 16.56 -11.15 9.70
N PHE A 96 15.51 -11.19 8.86
CA PHE A 96 14.90 -9.98 8.30
C PHE A 96 13.38 -10.12 8.26
N GLU A 97 12.70 -9.09 8.73
CA GLU A 97 11.24 -9.00 8.78
C GLU A 97 10.75 -7.76 8.06
N TYR A 98 9.70 -7.92 7.25
CA TYR A 98 8.96 -6.84 6.63
C TYR A 98 7.97 -6.29 7.65
N PRO A 99 8.16 -5.06 8.16
CA PRO A 99 7.30 -4.49 9.19
C PRO A 99 5.95 -4.03 8.63
N PHE A 100 4.94 -4.01 9.50
CA PHE A 100 3.61 -3.50 9.21
C PHE A 100 3.13 -2.63 10.38
N SER A 101 2.47 -1.51 10.08
CA SER A 101 1.95 -0.57 11.09
C SER A 101 0.63 0.01 10.64
N ILE A 102 -0.34 0.00 11.55
CA ILE A 102 -1.67 0.61 11.34
C ILE A 102 -1.56 2.14 11.19
N GLU A 103 -0.63 2.78 11.89
CA GLU A 103 -0.36 4.21 11.76
C GLU A 103 0.14 4.56 10.35
N ASN A 104 1.01 3.73 9.78
CA ASN A 104 1.47 3.91 8.40
C ASN A 104 0.32 3.73 7.39
N VAL A 105 -0.58 2.76 7.63
CA VAL A 105 -1.78 2.59 6.81
C VAL A 105 -2.70 3.80 6.92
N LYS A 106 -2.91 4.36 8.12
CA LYS A 106 -3.70 5.58 8.31
C LYS A 106 -3.12 6.78 7.56
N ALA A 107 -1.79 6.93 7.57
CA ALA A 107 -1.12 7.96 6.79
C ALA A 107 -1.34 7.77 5.27
N PHE A 108 -1.27 6.52 4.78
CA PHE A 108 -1.58 6.22 3.38
C PHE A 108 -3.06 6.48 3.03
N ILE A 109 -3.99 6.11 3.90
CA ILE A 109 -5.43 6.39 3.72
C ILE A 109 -5.68 7.88 3.58
N GLU A 110 -5.07 8.69 4.45
CA GLU A 110 -5.20 10.15 4.39
C GLU A 110 -4.63 10.70 3.09
N PHE A 111 -3.43 10.27 2.70
CA PHE A 111 -2.86 10.62 1.41
C PHE A 111 -3.82 10.27 0.25
N ALA A 112 -4.30 9.02 0.19
CA ALA A 112 -5.10 8.52 -0.92
C ALA A 112 -6.46 9.22 -1.04
N ARG A 113 -7.03 9.71 0.07
CA ARG A 113 -8.27 10.51 0.06
C ARG A 113 -8.11 11.89 -0.57
N HIS A 114 -6.91 12.46 -0.49
CA HIS A 114 -6.64 13.83 -0.91
C HIS A 114 -5.76 13.91 -2.17
N SER A 115 -5.42 12.78 -2.80
CA SER A 115 -4.44 12.72 -3.88
C SER A 115 -5.01 13.09 -5.26
N GLY A 116 -6.33 13.04 -5.45
CA GLY A 116 -6.95 13.17 -6.77
C GLY A 116 -6.60 12.00 -7.70
N GLY A 117 -6.35 10.82 -7.13
CA GLY A 117 -5.66 9.70 -7.76
C GLY A 117 -4.13 9.73 -7.53
N PHE A 118 -3.43 8.64 -7.79
CA PHE A 118 -1.98 8.56 -7.54
C PHE A 118 -1.22 7.68 -8.54
N LYS A 119 0.10 7.88 -8.60
CA LYS A 119 1.07 7.06 -9.35
C LYS A 119 2.16 6.54 -8.44
N ILE A 120 2.74 5.40 -8.81
CA ILE A 120 3.78 4.72 -8.03
C ILE A 120 5.11 4.73 -8.81
N TRP A 121 6.18 5.22 -8.17
CA TRP A 121 7.54 5.43 -8.70
C TRP A 121 8.65 4.96 -7.75
#